data_AF-A0A4Y2KCM0-F1
#
_entry.id   AF-A0A4Y2KCM0-F1
#
_cell.length_a   1.000
_cell.length_b   1.000
_cell.length_c   1.000
_cell.angle_alpha   90.00
_cell.angle_beta   90.00
_cell.angle_gamma   90.00
#
_symmetry.space_group_name_H-M   'P 1'
#
loop_
_entity.id
_entity.type
_entity.pdbx_description
1 polymer ?
#
loop_
_entity_poly.entity_id
_entity_poly.type
_entity_poly.pdbx_seq_one_letter_code
_entity_poly.pdbx_strand_id
1 'polypeptide(L)'
;MAASIQNPAKCEVRSVIRFLHAEGEYPADIHRQIVSAYGSIMYRKNVTKWCRAFSDGRTDVHEELGTGRPSVISDALLRRAEEAIQANRRLTLRELHKIILEVSMTTLHECVTV
;
A
#
# COMPACT_ATOMS: atom_id res chain seq x y z
N MET A 1 -37.41 -8.94 -5.80
CA MET A 1 -36.09 -8.56 -6.33
C MET A 1 -35.22 -8.22 -5.14
N ALA A 2 -34.03 -8.82 -5.01
CA ALA A 2 -33.10 -8.44 -3.94
C ALA A 2 -32.67 -6.99 -4.17
N ALA A 3 -32.63 -6.19 -3.11
CA ALA A 3 -32.20 -4.80 -3.21
C ALA A 3 -30.70 -4.74 -3.55
N SER A 4 -30.33 -3.91 -4.53
CA SER A 4 -28.92 -3.66 -4.83
C SER A 4 -28.34 -2.68 -3.81
N ILE A 5 -27.24 -3.07 -3.17
CA ILE A 5 -26.54 -2.24 -2.19
C ILE A 5 -25.78 -1.14 -2.95
N GLN A 6 -26.07 0.11 -2.62
CA GLN A 6 -25.45 1.28 -3.25
C GLN A 6 -24.22 1.73 -2.46
N ASN A 7 -23.17 2.12 -3.19
CA ASN A 7 -21.93 2.70 -2.65
C ASN A 7 -21.32 1.91 -1.46
N PRO A 8 -21.04 0.60 -1.60
CA PRO A 8 -20.41 -0.16 -0.53
C PRO A 8 -18.97 0.27 -0.31
N ALA A 9 -18.53 0.25 0.94
CA ALA A 9 -17.12 0.36 1.27
C ALA A 9 -16.35 -0.85 0.71
N LYS A 10 -15.10 -0.62 0.28
CA LYS A 10 -14.27 -1.70 -0.30
C LYS A 10 -14.07 -2.87 0.67
N CYS A 11 -13.96 -2.60 1.97
CA CYS A 11 -13.81 -3.63 3.00
C CYS A 11 -15.07 -4.50 3.17
N GLU A 12 -16.28 -3.95 2.95
CA GLU A 12 -17.53 -4.71 3.01
C GLU A 12 -17.55 -5.80 1.93
N VAL A 13 -17.24 -5.41 0.69
CA VAL A 13 -17.19 -6.32 -0.47
C VAL A 13 -16.15 -7.42 -0.25
N ARG A 14 -14.99 -7.07 0.32
CA ARG A 14 -13.92 -8.03 0.64
C ARG A 14 -14.30 -8.96 1.79
N SER A 15 -15.09 -8.49 2.74
CA SER A 15 -15.63 -9.31 3.82
C SER A 15 -16.59 -10.36 3.28
N VAL A 16 -17.45 -9.98 2.32
CA VAL A 16 -18.32 -10.93 1.60
C VAL A 16 -17.49 -11.95 0.81
N ILE A 17 -16.45 -11.51 0.09
CA ILE A 17 -15.54 -12.43 -0.61
C ILE A 17 -14.90 -13.42 0.36
N ARG A 18 -14.44 -12.96 1.54
CA ARG A 18 -13.84 -13.81 2.57
C ARG A 18 -14.84 -14.86 3.08
N PHE A 19 -16.07 -14.44 3.34
CA PHE A 19 -17.15 -15.32 3.80
C PHE A 19 -17.47 -16.40 2.76
N LEU A 20 -17.80 -16.00 1.52
CA LEU A 20 -18.16 -16.95 0.45
C LEU A 20 -17.01 -17.91 0.08
N HIS A 21 -15.77 -17.41 0.09
CA HIS A 21 -14.59 -18.26 -0.11
C HIS A 21 -14.43 -19.30 1.01
N ALA A 22 -14.73 -18.93 2.27
CA ALA A 22 -14.72 -19.85 3.40
C ALA A 22 -15.85 -20.89 3.34
N GLU A 23 -16.98 -20.56 2.72
CA GLU A 23 -18.04 -21.53 2.39
C GLU A 23 -17.66 -22.48 1.23
N GLY A 24 -16.51 -22.25 0.58
CA GLY A 24 -16.00 -23.10 -0.50
C GLY A 24 -16.47 -22.70 -1.89
N GLU A 25 -17.04 -21.50 -2.07
CA GLU A 25 -17.44 -21.04 -3.39
C GLU A 25 -16.26 -20.72 -4.30
N TYR A 26 -16.42 -20.99 -5.59
CA TYR A 26 -15.40 -20.67 -6.58
C TYR A 26 -15.35 -19.17 -6.87
N PRO A 27 -14.16 -18.58 -7.15
CA PRO A 27 -14.03 -17.14 -7.42
C PRO A 27 -14.92 -16.61 -8.57
N ALA A 28 -15.27 -17.46 -9.53
CA ALA A 28 -16.17 -17.09 -10.62
C ALA A 28 -17.61 -16.89 -10.13
N ASP A 29 -18.06 -17.72 -9.17
CA ASP A 29 -19.40 -17.67 -8.59
C ASP A 29 -19.51 -16.47 -7.64
N ILE A 30 -18.50 -16.29 -6.79
CA ILE A 30 -18.36 -15.11 -5.94
C ILE A 30 -18.45 -13.83 -6.78
N HIS A 31 -17.75 -13.74 -7.92
CA HIS A 31 -17.84 -12.58 -8.80
C HIS A 31 -19.27 -12.34 -9.33
N ARG A 32 -19.99 -13.40 -9.71
CA ARG A 32 -21.39 -13.28 -10.15
C ARG A 32 -22.28 -12.74 -9.02
N GLN A 33 -22.09 -13.23 -7.80
CA GLN A 33 -22.84 -12.77 -6.62
C GLN A 33 -22.54 -11.30 -6.30
N ILE A 34 -21.27 -10.91 -6.30
CA ILE A 34 -20.86 -9.51 -6.06
C ILE A 34 -21.49 -8.58 -7.11
N VAL A 35 -21.45 -8.94 -8.39
CA VAL A 35 -22.07 -8.13 -9.46
C VAL A 35 -23.58 -8.04 -9.29
N SER A 36 -24.22 -9.12 -8.86
CA SER A 36 -25.66 -9.14 -8.61
C SER A 36 -26.07 -8.26 -7.42
N ALA A 37 -25.29 -8.24 -6.34
CA ALA A 37 -25.63 -7.52 -5.11
C ALA A 37 -25.19 -6.04 -5.15
N TYR A 38 -23.98 -5.77 -5.64
CA TYR A 38 -23.32 -4.47 -5.56
C TYR A 38 -23.10 -3.79 -6.92
N GLY A 39 -23.44 -4.46 -8.03
CA GLY A 39 -23.10 -3.99 -9.37
C GLY A 39 -21.64 -4.26 -9.76
N SER A 40 -21.21 -3.72 -10.90
CA SER A 40 -19.87 -3.96 -11.48
C SER A 40 -18.74 -3.18 -10.77
N ILE A 41 -18.70 -3.24 -9.44
CA ILE A 41 -17.76 -2.50 -8.59
C ILE A 41 -16.39 -3.17 -8.45
N MET A 42 -16.29 -4.46 -8.78
CA MET A 42 -15.06 -5.23 -8.64
C MET A 42 -14.86 -6.18 -9.82
N TYR A 43 -13.69 -6.08 -10.46
CA TYR A 43 -13.31 -6.99 -11.54
C TYR A 43 -13.04 -8.41 -11.03
N ARG A 44 -13.34 -9.42 -11.85
CA ARG A 44 -13.04 -10.84 -11.59
C ARG A 44 -11.61 -11.10 -11.12
N LYS A 45 -10.61 -10.41 -11.69
CA LYS A 45 -9.20 -10.53 -11.29
C LYS A 45 -8.96 -10.13 -9.82
N ASN A 46 -9.70 -9.15 -9.31
CA ASN A 46 -9.58 -8.69 -7.93
C ASN A 46 -10.23 -9.69 -6.97
N VAL A 47 -11.36 -10.31 -7.33
CA VAL A 47 -11.96 -11.39 -6.56
C VAL A 47 -10.97 -12.55 -6.43
N THR A 48 -10.38 -13.00 -7.54
CA THR A 48 -9.35 -14.06 -7.51
C THR A 48 -8.15 -13.68 -6.65
N LYS A 49 -7.69 -12.42 -6.70
CA LYS A 49 -6.59 -11.93 -5.85
C LYS A 49 -6.94 -12.06 -4.36
N TRP A 50 -8.16 -11.66 -3.97
CA TRP A 50 -8.61 -11.73 -2.58
C TRP A 50 -8.80 -13.17 -2.09
N CYS A 51 -9.44 -14.03 -2.89
CA CYS A 51 -9.56 -15.46 -2.57
C CYS A 51 -8.17 -16.10 -2.33
N ARG A 52 -7.18 -15.81 -3.19
CA ARG A 52 -5.80 -16.29 -2.99
C ARG A 52 -5.19 -15.77 -1.70
N ALA A 53 -5.28 -14.46 -1.46
CA ALA A 53 -4.74 -13.87 -0.25
C ALA A 53 -5.35 -14.50 1.02
N PHE A 54 -6.66 -14.78 1.01
CA PHE A 54 -7.33 -15.47 2.13
C PHE A 54 -6.89 -16.93 2.26
N SER A 55 -6.69 -17.64 1.15
CA SER A 55 -6.08 -18.99 1.17
C SER A 55 -4.66 -18.98 1.73
N ASP A 56 -3.90 -17.91 1.48
CA ASP A 56 -2.54 -17.71 2.01
C ASP A 56 -2.53 -17.27 3.49
N GLY A 57 -3.68 -17.23 4.15
CA GLY A 57 -3.82 -16.96 5.59
C GLY A 57 -4.05 -15.49 5.94
N ARG A 58 -4.25 -14.59 4.96
CA ARG A 58 -4.62 -13.20 5.24
C ARG A 58 -5.96 -13.15 5.98
N THR A 59 -6.04 -12.37 7.05
CA THR A 59 -7.29 -12.14 7.80
C THR A 59 -7.85 -10.73 7.62
N ASP A 60 -6.99 -9.77 7.28
CA ASP A 60 -7.35 -8.37 7.12
C ASP A 60 -8.00 -8.07 5.76
N VAL A 61 -9.12 -7.35 5.78
CA VAL A 61 -9.92 -6.97 4.59
C VAL A 61 -9.58 -5.57 4.07
N HIS A 62 -8.80 -4.80 4.80
CA HIS A 62 -8.27 -3.53 4.35
C HIS A 62 -7.06 -3.78 3.45
N GLU A 63 -6.73 -2.78 2.62
CA GLU A 63 -5.42 -2.83 1.96
C GLU A 63 -4.37 -2.66 3.05
N GLU A 64 -3.29 -3.45 2.98
CA GLU A 64 -2.10 -3.06 3.72
C GLU A 64 -1.73 -1.67 3.20
N LEU A 65 -1.54 -0.73 4.12
CA LEU A 65 -0.87 0.51 3.78
C LEU A 65 0.47 0.07 3.21
N GLY A 66 0.57 0.07 1.88
CA GLY A 66 1.82 -0.22 1.23
C GLY A 66 2.79 0.76 1.85
N THR A 67 3.78 0.26 2.57
CA THR A 67 5.04 0.99 2.67
C THR A 67 5.33 1.34 1.23
N GLY A 68 5.38 2.64 0.91
CA GLY A 68 5.66 3.06 -0.45
C GLY A 68 6.96 2.41 -0.95
N ARG A 69 7.42 2.79 -2.13
CA ARG A 69 8.78 2.40 -2.54
C ARG A 69 9.73 2.70 -1.36
N PRO A 70 10.43 1.70 -0.80
CA PRO A 70 11.34 1.94 0.31
C PRO A 70 12.28 3.06 -0.13
N SER A 71 12.38 4.11 0.69
CA SER A 71 13.35 5.15 0.45
C SER A 71 14.72 4.50 0.34
N VAL A 72 15.49 4.84 -0.69
CA VAL A 72 16.86 4.34 -0.87
C VAL A 72 17.77 4.86 0.27
N ILE A 73 17.28 5.83 1.04
CA ILE A 73 17.98 6.41 2.18
C ILE A 73 17.73 5.53 3.41
N SER A 74 18.80 5.00 3.99
CA SER A 74 18.74 4.35 5.30
C SER A 74 18.56 5.37 6.42
N ASP A 75 17.94 4.96 7.53
CA ASP A 75 17.76 5.82 8.72
C ASP A 75 19.10 6.35 9.26
N ALA A 76 20.19 5.58 9.10
CA ALA A 76 21.54 5.99 9.49
C ALA A 76 22.05 7.17 8.65
N LEU A 77 21.74 7.17 7.34
CA LEU A 77 22.10 8.26 6.44
C LEU A 77 21.28 9.52 6.71
N LEU A 78 19.99 9.35 7.00
CA LEU A 78 19.11 10.45 7.39
C LEU A 78 19.62 11.14 8.67
N ARG A 79 19.96 10.36 9.69
CA ARG A 79 20.47 10.91 10.96
C ARG A 79 21.79 11.66 10.79
N ARG A 80 22.71 11.14 9.98
CA ARG A 80 23.98 11.85 9.65
C ARG A 80 23.72 13.18 8.93
N ALA A 81 22.72 13.24 8.05
CA ALA A 81 22.33 14.49 7.38
C ALA A 81 21.79 15.51 8.37
N GLU A 82 20.91 15.07 9.26
CA GLU A 82 20.29 15.92 10.26
C GLU A 82 21.31 16.45 11.27
N GLU A 83 22.23 15.60 11.76
CA GLU A 83 23.34 16.01 12.63
C GLU A 83 24.24 17.06 11.97
N ALA A 84 24.59 16.89 10.69
CA ALA A 84 25.41 17.85 9.95
C ALA A 84 24.69 19.20 9.81
N ILE A 85 23.40 19.20 9.46
CA ILE A 85 22.58 20.41 9.34
C ILE A 85 22.42 21.11 10.70
N GLN A 86 22.23 20.36 11.78
CA GLN A 86 22.15 20.94 13.14
C GLN A 86 23.48 21.55 13.57
N ALA A 87 24.61 20.91 13.25
CA ALA A 87 25.95 21.43 13.54
C ALA A 87 26.25 22.72 12.75
N ASN A 88 25.75 22.84 11.52
CA ASN A 88 25.88 24.05 10.71
C ASN A 88 24.69 24.24 9.77
N ARG A 89 23.75 25.10 10.20
CA ARG A 89 22.53 25.42 9.43
C ARG A 89 22.79 26.16 8.11
N ARG A 90 24.02 26.61 7.85
CA ARG A 90 24.40 27.28 6.58
C ARG A 90 25.02 26.32 5.55
N LEU A 91 25.02 25.02 5.82
CA LEU A 91 25.54 24.02 4.89
C LEU A 91 24.79 24.02 3.56
N THR A 92 25.54 24.01 2.47
CA THR A 92 24.99 23.80 1.13
C THR A 92 24.81 22.30 0.84
N LEU A 93 23.89 21.94 -0.06
CA LEU A 93 23.70 20.55 -0.49
C LEU A 93 24.99 19.88 -0.99
N ARG A 94 25.89 20.65 -1.62
CA ARG A 94 27.20 20.16 -2.07
C ARG A 94 28.13 19.81 -0.93
N GLU A 95 28.10 20.58 0.16
CA GLU A 95 28.91 20.29 1.35
C GLU A 95 28.32 19.10 2.11
N LEU A 96 26.99 19.01 2.21
CA LEU A 96 26.31 17.86 2.79
C LEU A 96 26.63 16.56 2.04
N HIS A 97 26.65 16.60 0.69
CA HIS A 97 27.05 15.46 -0.14
C HIS A 97 28.49 15.00 0.09
N LYS A 98 29.40 15.93 0.42
CA LYS A 98 30.79 15.56 0.77
C LYS A 98 30.88 14.84 2.12
N ILE A 99 29.95 15.11 3.03
CA ILE A 99 29.86 14.48 4.35
C ILE A 99 29.18 13.09 4.24
N ILE A 100 28.26 12.96 3.27
CA ILE A 100 27.41 11.78 3.08
C ILE A 100 27.60 11.27 1.65
N LEU A 101 28.82 10.76 1.39
CA LEU A 101 29.28 10.28 0.07
C LEU A 101 28.52 9.06 -0.46
N GLU A 102 27.68 8.44 0.37
CA GLU A 102 26.95 7.19 0.08
C GLU A 102 25.63 7.43 -0.70
N VAL A 103 25.22 8.68 -0.90
CA VAL A 103 23.93 9.02 -1.55
C VAL A 103 24.11 10.02 -2.68
N SER A 104 23.28 9.89 -3.71
CA SER A 104 23.30 10.83 -4.85
C SER A 104 22.79 12.22 -4.46
N MET A 105 23.19 13.24 -5.22
CA MET A 105 22.73 14.63 -5.01
C MET A 105 21.20 14.78 -5.06
N THR A 106 20.55 14.03 -5.95
CA THR A 106 19.08 14.02 -6.07
C THR A 106 18.42 13.43 -4.82
N THR A 107 18.99 12.33 -4.30
CA THR A 107 18.54 11.68 -3.08
C THR A 107 18.72 12.58 -1.85
N LEU A 108 19.82 13.33 -1.76
CA LEU A 108 20.03 14.33 -0.70
C LEU A 108 19.07 15.50 -0.78
N HIS A 109 18.75 15.98 -1.98
CA HIS A 109 17.77 17.05 -2.15
C HIS A 109 16.40 16.60 -1.64
N GLU A 110 16.01 15.36 -1.92
CA GLU A 110 14.80 14.76 -1.38
C GLU A 110 14.84 14.70 0.15
N CYS A 111 15.95 14.32 0.79
CA CYS A 111 16.10 14.31 2.25
C CYS A 111 15.89 15.67 2.93
N VAL A 112 16.44 16.74 2.35
CA VAL A 112 16.45 18.09 2.98
C VAL A 112 15.14 18.84 2.77
N THR A 113 14.34 18.44 1.78
CA THR A 113 13.10 19.15 1.40
C THR A 113 11.84 18.56 2.06
N VAL A 114 11.95 17.51 2.89
CA VAL A 114 10.82 16.92 3.63
C VAL A 114 10.46 17.73 4.87
#